data_AF-A0A061FA39-F1
#
_entry.id   AF-A0A061FA39-F1
#
_cell.length_a   1.000
_cell.length_b   1.000
_cell.length_c   1.000
_cell.angle_alpha   90.00
_cell.angle_beta   90.00
_cell.angle_gamma   90.00
#
_symmetry.space_group_name_H-M   'P 1'
#
loop_
_entity.id
_entity.type
_entity.pdbx_description
1 polymer ?
#
loop_
_entity_poly.entity_id
_entity_poly.type
_entity_poly.pdbx_seq_one_letter_code
_entity_poly.pdbx_strand_id
1 'polypeptide(L)'
;MMIDRSSIALFLVLSFLVGVLDASAGDSDPRYRTCVAQCEKTGCVGERCFPHCKFPSDGVASDGPWYMQEPLYLKWKQWDCESDCRYNCMIDREKEREALGDGPVKYHGKWPFKRVFGIQEPASVAFSAFNLAMHFHGWLSFFILLYYNLPLKQDKKAYYEFASLWHIYGLLAMNSWFWSAVFHSRDVDLTEKLDYSSAVALLGYSLLLTILRSFNVRDEAARVMVAAPLLAFTTTHILFLNFYSLDYGWNMKVCVVMGVAQLLIWAIWAGRTHHPSRWKLWVVDSLMPMLYGMPQLFHLPAYGGVSLGTMPSFEHLSSLRRLSSSL
;
A
#
# COMPACT_ATOMS: atom_id res chain seq x y z
N MET A 1 22.47 -21.79 -16.00
CA MET A 1 21.20 -21.07 -16.24
C MET A 1 21.57 -19.78 -16.99
N MET A 2 21.45 -19.77 -18.31
CA MET A 2 21.80 -18.60 -19.12
C MET A 2 20.63 -17.62 -19.07
N ILE A 3 20.87 -16.43 -18.54
CA ILE A 3 19.91 -15.33 -18.55
C ILE A 3 19.80 -14.88 -20.01
N ASP A 4 18.58 -14.91 -20.57
CA ASP A 4 18.32 -14.50 -21.94
C ASP A 4 18.65 -13.01 -22.13
N ARG A 5 19.26 -12.65 -23.27
CA ARG A 5 19.63 -11.27 -23.64
C ARG A 5 18.41 -10.34 -23.63
N SER A 6 17.23 -10.89 -23.95
CA SER A 6 15.95 -10.17 -23.90
C SER A 6 15.56 -9.74 -22.48
N SER A 7 15.86 -10.58 -21.47
CA SER A 7 15.59 -10.27 -20.07
C SER A 7 16.51 -9.17 -19.53
N ILE A 8 17.78 -9.15 -19.94
CA ILE A 8 18.74 -8.11 -19.55
C ILE A 8 18.34 -6.76 -20.17
N ALA A 9 17.91 -6.76 -21.43
CA ALA A 9 17.42 -5.56 -22.10
C ALA A 9 16.17 -4.98 -21.41
N LEU A 10 15.25 -5.82 -20.95
CA LEU A 10 14.06 -5.39 -20.20
C LEU A 10 14.44 -4.74 -18.85
N PHE A 11 15.36 -5.34 -18.11
CA PHE A 11 15.86 -4.78 -16.84
C PHE A 11 16.59 -3.44 -17.03
N LEU A 12 17.36 -3.29 -18.12
CA LEU A 12 18.02 -2.04 -18.43
C LEU A 12 17.02 -0.95 -18.82
N VAL A 13 16.02 -1.25 -19.66
CA VAL A 13 14.97 -0.29 -20.04
C VAL A 13 14.14 0.16 -18.83
N LEU A 14 13.82 -0.74 -17.90
CA LEU A 14 13.13 -0.41 -16.65
C LEU A 14 13.97 0.49 -15.72
N SER A 15 15.30 0.35 -15.73
CA SER A 15 16.19 1.19 -14.91
C SER A 15 16.29 2.64 -15.37
N PHE A 16 16.04 2.91 -16.67
CA PHE A 16 16.11 4.26 -17.25
C PHE A 16 14.83 5.10 -17.04
N LEU A 17 13.77 4.53 -16.47
CA LEU A 17 12.51 5.23 -16.20
C LEU A 17 12.44 5.88 -14.82
N VAL A 18 13.53 5.88 -14.05
CA VAL A 18 13.58 6.49 -12.72
C VAL A 18 13.75 8.01 -12.86
N GLY A 19 12.61 8.71 -12.92
CA GLY A 19 12.55 10.16 -12.93
C GLY A 19 13.18 10.81 -11.70
N VAL A 20 13.70 12.01 -11.91
CA VAL A 20 14.28 12.89 -10.90
C VAL A 20 13.19 13.29 -9.88
N LEU A 21 13.53 13.26 -8.59
CA LEU A 21 12.70 13.77 -7.50
C LEU A 21 12.64 15.29 -7.59
N ASP A 22 11.65 15.82 -8.29
CA ASP A 22 11.38 17.25 -8.31
C ASP A 22 10.51 17.62 -7.11
N ALA A 23 10.78 18.78 -6.50
CA ALA A 23 9.92 19.31 -5.45
C ALA A 23 8.53 19.55 -6.04
N SER A 24 7.47 19.28 -5.26
CA SER A 24 6.10 19.35 -5.74
C SER A 24 5.77 20.75 -6.27
N ALA A 25 5.22 20.88 -7.47
CA ALA A 25 4.96 22.17 -8.10
C ALA A 25 4.05 23.11 -7.27
N GLY A 26 3.17 22.55 -6.44
CA GLY A 26 2.36 23.32 -5.49
C GLY A 26 3.15 23.88 -4.30
N ASP A 27 4.23 23.22 -3.88
CA ASP A 27 5.05 23.64 -2.72
C ASP A 27 5.90 24.88 -3.06
N SER A 28 6.19 25.09 -4.34
CA SER A 28 6.89 26.25 -4.85
C SER A 28 5.97 27.45 -5.09
N ASP A 29 4.64 27.30 -5.03
CA ASP A 29 3.69 28.39 -5.22
C ASP A 29 3.80 29.42 -4.07
N PRO A 30 4.21 30.68 -4.35
CA PRO A 30 4.36 31.69 -3.31
C PRO A 30 3.07 31.98 -2.54
N ARG A 31 1.91 31.93 -3.21
CA ARG A 31 0.61 32.20 -2.58
C ARG A 31 0.26 31.10 -1.58
N TYR A 32 0.52 29.85 -1.96
CA TYR A 32 0.33 28.71 -1.06
C TYR A 32 1.19 28.87 0.20
N ARG A 33 2.49 29.16 0.03
CA ARG A 33 3.41 29.34 1.17
C ARG A 33 3.01 30.49 2.08
N THR A 34 2.58 31.61 1.51
CA THR A 34 2.09 32.76 2.31
C THR A 34 0.83 32.40 3.09
N CYS A 35 -0.12 31.68 2.46
CA CYS A 35 -1.34 31.24 3.13
C CYS A 35 -1.02 30.34 4.33
N VAL A 36 -0.16 29.33 4.15
CA VAL A 36 0.22 28.39 5.22
C VAL A 36 0.91 29.15 6.35
N ALA A 37 1.89 30.00 6.05
CA ALA A 37 2.62 30.77 7.06
C ALA A 37 1.73 31.77 7.82
N GLN A 38 0.68 32.29 7.19
CA GLN A 38 -0.30 33.15 7.85
C GLN A 38 -1.23 32.31 8.74
N CYS A 39 -1.75 31.19 8.24
CA CYS A 39 -2.64 30.32 9.00
C CYS A 39 -1.96 29.73 10.23
N GLU A 40 -0.69 29.35 10.14
CA GLU A 40 0.09 28.88 11.30
C GLU A 40 0.27 29.95 12.37
N LYS A 41 0.15 31.24 12.03
CA LYS A 41 0.24 32.35 13.01
C LYS A 41 -1.12 32.75 13.57
N THR A 42 -2.14 32.80 12.71
CA THR A 42 -3.47 33.31 13.07
C THR A 42 -4.43 32.19 13.51
N GLY A 43 -4.12 30.94 13.17
CA GLY A 43 -5.02 29.80 13.28
C GLY A 43 -6.19 29.86 12.31
N CYS A 44 -6.14 30.69 11.26
CA CYS A 44 -7.25 30.90 10.34
C CYS A 44 -6.83 30.99 8.86
N VAL A 45 -7.66 30.41 7.98
CA VAL A 45 -7.62 30.61 6.52
C VAL A 45 -8.88 31.37 6.10
N GLY A 46 -8.72 32.67 5.80
CA GLY A 46 -9.86 33.56 5.55
C GLY A 46 -10.79 33.64 6.76
N GLU A 47 -12.07 33.32 6.59
CA GLU A 47 -13.07 33.28 7.67
C GLU A 47 -13.07 31.96 8.46
N ARG A 48 -12.34 30.93 7.99
CA ARG A 48 -12.27 29.62 8.65
C ARG A 48 -11.17 29.64 9.70
N CYS A 49 -11.54 29.59 10.97
CA CYS A 49 -10.60 29.51 12.09
C CYS A 49 -10.64 28.14 12.76
N PHE A 50 -9.47 27.61 13.12
CA PHE A 50 -9.30 26.30 13.73
C PHE A 50 -9.06 26.45 15.25
N PRO A 51 -10.00 26.01 16.11
CA PRO A 51 -9.88 26.22 17.56
C PRO A 51 -8.65 25.55 18.18
N HIS A 52 -8.19 24.44 17.59
CA HIS A 52 -7.01 23.68 18.03
C HIS A 52 -5.68 24.33 17.59
N CYS A 53 -5.72 25.32 16.68
CA CYS A 53 -4.56 26.16 16.32
C CYS A 53 -4.29 27.29 17.32
N LYS A 54 -5.07 27.40 18.41
CA LYS A 54 -4.81 28.42 19.42
C LYS A 54 -3.51 28.10 20.16
N PHE A 55 -2.45 28.81 19.80
CA PHE A 55 -1.24 28.85 20.61
C PHE A 55 -1.58 29.55 21.93
N PRO A 56 -1.29 28.93 23.09
CA PRO A 56 -1.47 29.61 24.36
C PRO A 56 -0.56 30.84 24.34
N SER A 57 -1.17 32.02 24.40
CA SER A 57 -0.48 33.30 24.33
C SER A 57 0.47 33.55 25.51
N ASP A 58 0.42 32.71 26.54
CA ASP A 58 1.29 32.72 27.70
C ASP A 58 1.55 31.28 28.11
N GLY A 59 2.79 30.92 28.43
CA GLY A 59 3.26 29.56 28.73
C GLY A 59 2.69 28.91 29.99
N VAL A 60 1.38 28.93 30.16
CA VAL A 60 0.65 28.14 31.16
C VAL A 60 0.21 26.87 30.46
N ALA A 61 0.97 25.80 30.68
CA ALA A 61 0.49 24.45 30.44
C ALA A 61 -0.85 24.31 31.17
N SER A 62 -1.91 24.03 30.42
CA SER A 62 -3.23 23.79 31.00
C SER A 62 -3.20 22.44 31.73
N ASP A 63 -2.68 22.44 32.96
CA ASP A 63 -2.87 21.37 33.95
C ASP A 63 -4.33 21.39 34.41
N GLY A 64 -5.22 21.06 33.48
CA GLY A 64 -6.62 20.79 33.75
C GLY A 64 -6.79 19.41 34.38
N PRO A 65 -7.83 19.18 35.20
CA PRO A 65 -8.11 17.87 35.75
C PRO A 65 -8.19 16.80 34.65
N TRP A 66 -7.68 15.59 34.91
CA TRP A 66 -7.60 14.48 33.95
C TRP A 66 -8.93 14.13 33.25
N TYR A 67 -10.07 14.48 33.85
CA TYR A 67 -11.42 14.27 33.29
C TYR A 67 -11.90 15.37 32.32
N MET A 68 -11.20 16.50 32.24
CA MET A 68 -11.41 17.54 31.21
C MET A 68 -10.51 17.35 29.99
N GLN A 69 -9.64 16.33 29.99
CA GLN A 69 -8.88 15.96 28.80
C GLN A 69 -9.84 15.44 27.75
N GLU A 70 -9.73 15.95 26.54
CA GLU A 70 -10.54 15.48 25.43
C GLU A 70 -10.37 13.96 25.26
N PRO A 71 -11.49 13.21 25.18
CA PRO A 71 -11.47 11.80 24.88
C PRO A 71 -10.54 11.48 23.69
N LEU A 72 -9.78 10.40 23.79
CA LEU A 72 -8.82 10.00 22.75
C LEU A 72 -9.45 9.90 21.35
N TYR A 73 -10.73 9.54 21.26
CA TYR A 73 -11.46 9.49 19.99
C TYR A 73 -11.72 10.88 19.38
N LEU A 74 -11.88 11.93 20.20
CA LEU A 74 -12.01 13.32 19.74
C LEU A 74 -10.63 13.87 19.34
N LYS A 75 -9.60 13.57 20.12
CA LYS A 75 -8.21 13.91 19.80
C LYS A 75 -7.73 13.26 18.50
N TRP A 76 -8.16 12.03 18.22
CA TRP A 76 -7.88 11.33 16.96
C TRP A 76 -8.58 11.98 15.76
N LYS A 77 -9.82 12.47 15.95
CA LYS A 77 -10.60 13.15 14.90
C LYS A 77 -10.07 14.54 14.58
N GLN A 78 -9.39 15.19 15.51
CA GLN A 78 -8.78 16.49 15.30
C GLN A 78 -7.52 16.36 14.45
N TRP A 79 -7.38 17.27 13.50
CA TRP A 79 -6.16 17.47 12.75
C TRP A 79 -5.22 18.37 13.55
N ASP A 80 -3.93 18.23 13.32
CA ASP A 80 -2.93 19.18 13.78
C ASP A 80 -3.08 20.49 12.99
N CYS A 81 -2.72 21.60 13.64
CA CYS A 81 -2.90 22.92 13.07
C CYS A 81 -2.20 23.07 11.70
N GLU A 82 -0.97 22.56 11.61
CA GLU A 82 -0.17 22.58 10.39
C GLU A 82 -0.87 21.84 9.24
N SER A 83 -1.37 20.62 9.48
CA SER A 83 -2.10 19.86 8.47
C SER A 83 -3.41 20.51 8.02
N ASP A 84 -4.15 21.15 8.91
CA ASP A 84 -5.39 21.86 8.55
C ASP A 84 -5.12 23.15 7.78
N CYS A 85 -4.07 23.89 8.14
CA CYS A 85 -3.60 25.05 7.39
C CYS A 85 -3.15 24.65 5.98
N ARG A 86 -2.26 23.66 5.86
CA ARG A 86 -1.80 23.12 4.56
C ARG A 86 -2.95 22.66 3.69
N TYR A 87 -3.91 21.94 4.27
CA TYR A 87 -5.08 21.43 3.54
C TYR A 87 -5.99 22.54 3.01
N ASN A 88 -6.39 23.49 3.87
CA ASN A 88 -7.33 24.53 3.45
C ASN A 88 -6.70 25.51 2.46
N CYS A 89 -5.43 25.86 2.65
CA CYS A 89 -4.68 26.69 1.70
C CYS A 89 -4.52 26.00 0.34
N MET A 90 -4.25 24.68 0.34
CA MET A 90 -4.20 23.88 -0.89
C MET A 90 -5.54 23.89 -1.61
N ILE A 91 -6.64 23.59 -0.92
CA ILE A 91 -7.98 23.54 -1.52
C ILE A 91 -8.40 24.89 -2.09
N ASP A 92 -8.12 26.00 -1.39
CA ASP A 92 -8.46 27.33 -1.88
C ASP A 92 -7.62 27.69 -3.11
N ARG A 93 -6.34 27.32 -3.13
CA ARG A 93 -5.48 27.55 -4.30
C ARG A 93 -5.93 26.74 -5.51
N GLU A 94 -6.31 25.49 -5.31
CA GLU A 94 -6.82 24.64 -6.40
C GLU A 94 -8.15 25.15 -6.97
N LYS A 95 -9.03 25.74 -6.15
CA LYS A 95 -10.23 26.42 -6.65
C LYS A 95 -9.89 27.63 -7.52
N GLU A 96 -8.87 28.41 -7.13
CA GLU A 96 -8.40 29.54 -7.94
C GLU A 96 -7.83 29.06 -9.29
N ARG A 97 -7.05 27.97 -9.28
CA ARG A 97 -6.49 27.35 -10.49
C ARG A 97 -7.59 26.81 -11.41
N GLU A 98 -8.56 26.08 -10.85
CA GLU A 98 -9.72 25.58 -11.59
C GLU A 98 -10.52 26.72 -12.23
N ALA A 99 -10.72 27.83 -11.51
CA ALA A 99 -11.39 29.02 -12.05
C ALA A 99 -10.62 29.70 -13.20
N LEU A 100 -9.30 29.53 -13.25
CA LEU A 100 -8.43 30.02 -14.33
C LEU A 100 -8.27 29.00 -15.47
N GLY A 101 -8.85 27.80 -15.35
CA GLY A 101 -8.70 26.71 -16.32
C GLY A 101 -7.38 25.95 -16.22
N ASP A 102 -6.61 26.17 -15.16
CA ASP A 102 -5.36 25.45 -14.91
C ASP A 102 -5.62 24.03 -14.39
N GLY A 103 -4.76 23.08 -14.79
CA GLY A 103 -4.80 21.72 -14.24
C GLY A 103 -4.35 21.66 -12.77
N PRO A 104 -4.77 20.60 -12.04
CA PRO A 104 -4.39 20.43 -10.66
C PRO A 104 -2.89 20.17 -10.51
N VAL A 105 -2.32 20.55 -9.37
CA VAL A 105 -0.91 20.27 -9.04
C VAL A 105 -0.78 19.53 -7.72
N LYS A 106 0.36 18.87 -7.52
CA LYS A 106 0.65 18.18 -6.25
C LYS A 106 1.18 19.19 -5.21
N TYR A 107 0.85 18.96 -3.94
CA TYR A 107 1.40 19.66 -2.78
C TYR A 107 1.94 18.62 -1.79
N HIS A 108 3.17 18.78 -1.32
CA HIS A 108 3.88 17.85 -0.43
C HIS A 108 3.83 16.41 -0.95
N GLY A 109 3.96 16.23 -2.27
CA GLY A 109 3.91 14.93 -2.95
C GLY A 109 2.50 14.33 -3.11
N LYS A 110 1.45 14.99 -2.61
CA LYS A 110 0.06 14.52 -2.60
C LYS A 110 -0.81 15.33 -3.57
N TRP A 111 -1.83 14.68 -4.12
CA TRP A 111 -2.85 15.37 -4.92
C TRP A 111 -3.89 16.02 -4.01
N PRO A 112 -4.57 17.09 -4.47
CA PRO A 112 -5.51 17.85 -3.66
C PRO A 112 -6.87 17.14 -3.55
N PHE A 113 -6.95 16.15 -2.65
CA PHE A 113 -8.18 15.41 -2.38
C PHE A 113 -9.11 16.18 -1.46
N LYS A 114 -10.42 16.09 -1.68
CA LYS A 114 -11.42 16.68 -0.78
C LYS A 114 -11.74 15.71 0.35
N ARG A 115 -11.50 16.14 1.61
CA ARG A 115 -11.88 15.40 2.82
C ARG A 115 -13.41 15.32 2.94
N VAL A 116 -13.94 14.15 3.31
CA VAL A 116 -15.38 13.92 3.52
C VAL A 116 -15.60 13.23 4.87
N PHE A 117 -16.45 13.79 5.73
CA PHE A 117 -16.70 13.27 7.09
C PHE A 117 -15.44 13.00 7.94
N GLY A 118 -14.37 13.78 7.74
CA GLY A 118 -13.09 13.62 8.44
C GLY A 118 -12.17 12.53 7.86
N ILE A 119 -12.57 11.85 6.78
CA ILE A 119 -11.75 10.91 6.02
C ILE A 119 -10.94 11.67 4.99
N GLN A 120 -9.63 11.40 4.93
CA GLN A 120 -8.72 12.06 3.97
C GLN A 120 -8.98 11.65 2.53
N GLU A 121 -9.04 10.34 2.27
CA GLU A 121 -9.21 9.78 0.93
C GLU A 121 -10.35 8.74 0.89
N PRO A 122 -11.63 9.16 0.80
CA PRO A 122 -12.77 8.26 0.94
C PRO A 122 -12.79 7.11 -0.08
N ALA A 123 -12.37 7.39 -1.32
CA ALA A 123 -12.28 6.38 -2.37
C ALA A 123 -11.20 5.34 -2.04
N SER A 124 -9.98 5.76 -1.71
CA SER A 124 -8.88 4.87 -1.31
C SER A 124 -9.27 3.99 -0.11
N VAL A 125 -9.93 4.56 0.90
CA VAL A 125 -10.45 3.80 2.05
C VAL A 125 -11.44 2.72 1.61
N ALA A 126 -12.41 3.06 0.76
CA ALA A 126 -13.39 2.11 0.26
C ALA A 126 -12.74 0.98 -0.55
N PHE A 127 -11.78 1.30 -1.41
CA PHE A 127 -11.03 0.31 -2.18
C PHE A 127 -10.19 -0.60 -1.28
N SER A 128 -9.48 -0.07 -0.27
CA SER A 128 -8.71 -0.88 0.67
C SER A 128 -9.62 -1.77 1.52
N ALA A 129 -10.77 -1.27 1.98
CA ALA A 129 -11.76 -2.07 2.72
C ALA A 129 -12.37 -3.19 1.85
N PHE A 130 -12.64 -2.92 0.58
CA PHE A 130 -13.10 -3.94 -0.36
C PHE A 130 -12.03 -5.01 -0.60
N ASN A 131 -10.76 -4.61 -0.79
CA ASN A 131 -9.65 -5.56 -0.91
C ASN A 131 -9.50 -6.43 0.34
N LEU A 132 -9.58 -5.82 1.54
CA LEU A 132 -9.59 -6.54 2.81
C LEU A 132 -10.69 -7.61 2.85
N ALA A 133 -11.93 -7.24 2.50
CA ALA A 133 -13.05 -8.16 2.46
C ALA A 133 -12.84 -9.31 1.46
N MET A 134 -12.27 -9.03 0.30
CA MET A 134 -11.96 -10.05 -0.71
C MET A 134 -10.87 -11.02 -0.25
N HIS A 135 -9.81 -10.52 0.40
CA HIS A 135 -8.77 -11.36 0.99
C HIS A 135 -9.31 -12.23 2.13
N PHE A 136 -10.17 -11.67 2.98
CA PHE A 136 -10.85 -12.43 4.04
C PHE A 136 -11.74 -13.53 3.46
N HIS A 137 -12.59 -13.20 2.48
CA HIS A 137 -13.44 -14.16 1.82
C HIS A 137 -12.63 -15.28 1.11
N GLY A 138 -11.54 -14.91 0.44
CA GLY A 138 -10.64 -15.87 -0.20
C GLY A 138 -9.94 -16.80 0.79
N TRP A 139 -9.43 -16.25 1.90
CA TRP A 139 -8.79 -17.02 2.96
C TRP A 139 -9.77 -17.97 3.65
N LEU A 140 -10.99 -17.50 3.96
CA LEU A 140 -12.03 -18.32 4.56
C LEU A 140 -12.48 -19.45 3.61
N SER A 141 -12.66 -19.14 2.32
CA SER A 141 -12.99 -20.13 1.30
C SER A 141 -11.91 -21.21 1.18
N PHE A 142 -10.64 -20.83 1.24
CA PHE A 142 -9.51 -21.75 1.22
C PHE A 142 -9.43 -22.60 2.50
N PHE A 143 -9.65 -21.99 3.66
CA PHE A 143 -9.71 -22.69 4.95
C PHE A 143 -10.82 -23.77 4.94
N ILE A 144 -12.02 -23.43 4.48
CA ILE A 144 -13.14 -24.38 4.38
C ILE A 144 -12.81 -25.52 3.42
N LEU A 145 -12.20 -25.22 2.27
CA LEU A 145 -11.76 -26.23 1.30
C LEU A 145 -10.77 -27.22 1.92
N LEU A 146 -9.75 -26.74 2.62
CA LEU A 146 -8.74 -27.57 3.27
C LEU A 146 -9.32 -28.46 4.38
N TYR A 147 -10.24 -27.93 5.19
CA TYR A 147 -10.71 -28.64 6.37
C TYR A 147 -11.89 -29.58 6.08
N TYR A 148 -12.79 -29.21 5.18
CA TYR A 148 -14.04 -29.95 4.96
C TYR A 148 -14.08 -30.77 3.66
N ASN A 149 -13.32 -30.38 2.64
CA ASN A 149 -13.45 -30.99 1.30
C ASN A 149 -12.22 -31.83 0.90
N LEU A 150 -11.05 -31.54 1.47
CA LEU A 150 -9.84 -32.31 1.20
C LEU A 150 -9.63 -33.41 2.26
N PRO A 151 -9.25 -34.64 1.86
CA PRO A 151 -8.99 -35.71 2.81
C PRO A 151 -7.79 -35.35 3.70
N LEU A 152 -7.97 -35.44 5.02
CA LEU A 152 -6.87 -35.33 5.97
C LEU A 152 -5.94 -36.55 5.80
N LYS A 153 -4.62 -36.33 5.83
CA LYS A 153 -3.67 -37.46 5.92
C LYS A 153 -3.90 -38.22 7.24
N GLN A 154 -3.44 -39.47 7.30
CA GLN A 154 -3.54 -40.32 8.51
C GLN A 154 -2.94 -39.66 9.78
N ASP A 155 -2.03 -38.70 9.63
CA ASP A 155 -1.42 -37.90 10.68
C ASP A 155 -2.17 -36.59 11.01
N LYS A 156 -3.40 -36.42 10.52
CA LYS A 156 -4.23 -35.20 10.63
C LYS A 156 -3.62 -33.94 10.00
N LYS A 157 -2.55 -34.05 9.18
CA LYS A 157 -2.02 -32.91 8.44
C LYS A 157 -2.83 -32.67 7.17
N ALA A 158 -2.92 -31.41 6.75
CA ALA A 158 -3.54 -31.03 5.49
C ALA A 158 -2.82 -31.75 4.33
N TYR A 159 -3.58 -32.26 3.35
CA TYR A 159 -3.02 -32.94 2.18
C TYR A 159 -2.06 -32.04 1.37
N TYR A 160 -2.32 -30.73 1.37
CA TYR A 160 -1.53 -29.73 0.67
C TYR A 160 -0.40 -29.17 1.55
N GLU A 161 0.85 -29.53 1.23
CA GLU A 161 2.04 -29.18 2.04
C GLU A 161 2.30 -27.67 2.17
N PHE A 162 1.83 -26.85 1.23
CA PHE A 162 1.99 -25.40 1.25
C PHE A 162 0.82 -24.67 1.95
N ALA A 163 -0.14 -25.40 2.53
CA ALA A 163 -1.33 -24.81 3.17
C ALA A 163 -0.98 -23.75 4.24
N SER A 164 0.01 -24.04 5.08
CA SER A 164 0.48 -23.10 6.11
C SER A 164 0.98 -21.79 5.51
N LEU A 165 1.70 -21.85 4.38
CA LEU A 165 2.21 -20.65 3.71
C LEU A 165 1.06 -19.78 3.18
N TRP A 166 0.01 -20.38 2.64
CA TRP A 166 -1.15 -19.64 2.15
C TRP A 166 -1.98 -19.00 3.26
N HIS A 167 -2.04 -19.62 4.44
CA HIS A 167 -2.67 -18.98 5.61
C HIS A 167 -1.90 -17.75 6.07
N ILE A 168 -0.57 -17.83 6.15
CA ILE A 168 0.27 -16.68 6.51
C ILE A 168 0.13 -15.57 5.47
N TYR A 169 0.14 -15.90 4.17
CA TYR A 169 -0.12 -14.94 3.10
C TYR A 169 -1.47 -14.22 3.28
N GLY A 170 -2.54 -14.97 3.55
CA GLY A 170 -3.87 -14.41 3.77
C GLY A 170 -3.91 -13.44 4.95
N LEU A 171 -3.27 -13.79 6.07
CA LEU A 171 -3.18 -12.94 7.26
C LEU A 171 -2.38 -11.66 6.98
N LEU A 172 -1.22 -11.77 6.32
CA LEU A 172 -0.41 -10.61 5.96
C LEU A 172 -1.11 -9.69 4.96
N ALA A 173 -1.85 -10.27 4.01
CA ALA A 173 -2.63 -9.50 3.05
C ALA A 173 -3.75 -8.72 3.73
N MET A 174 -4.52 -9.37 4.62
CA MET A 174 -5.53 -8.69 5.41
C MET A 174 -4.93 -7.59 6.30
N ASN A 175 -3.79 -7.85 6.94
CA ASN A 175 -3.09 -6.82 7.73
C ASN A 175 -2.66 -5.61 6.87
N SER A 176 -2.15 -5.85 5.67
CA SER A 176 -1.73 -4.78 4.76
C SER A 176 -2.91 -3.90 4.31
N TRP A 177 -4.01 -4.51 3.88
CA TRP A 177 -5.19 -3.74 3.45
C TRP A 177 -5.90 -3.04 4.61
N PHE A 178 -5.83 -3.60 5.82
CA PHE A 178 -6.30 -2.92 7.03
C PHE A 178 -5.50 -1.65 7.29
N TRP A 179 -4.17 -1.73 7.32
CA TRP A 179 -3.33 -0.55 7.55
C TRP A 179 -3.42 0.48 6.43
N SER A 180 -3.59 0.04 5.17
CA SER A 180 -3.90 0.91 4.05
C SER A 180 -5.21 1.66 4.23
N ALA A 181 -6.29 0.99 4.64
CA ALA A 181 -7.56 1.65 4.92
C ALA A 181 -7.45 2.64 6.09
N VAL A 182 -6.69 2.30 7.14
CA VAL A 182 -6.44 3.20 8.27
C VAL A 182 -5.63 4.43 7.83
N PHE A 183 -4.56 4.25 7.06
CA PHE A 183 -3.71 5.33 6.55
C PHE A 183 -4.48 6.30 5.65
N HIS A 184 -5.21 5.79 4.67
CA HIS A 184 -6.06 6.64 3.80
C HIS A 184 -7.22 7.30 4.54
N SER A 185 -7.61 6.77 5.70
CA SER A 185 -8.60 7.42 6.57
C SER A 185 -7.99 8.59 7.34
N ARG A 186 -6.80 8.38 7.93
CA ARG A 186 -6.08 9.34 8.76
C ARG A 186 -4.58 9.15 8.55
N ASP A 187 -4.03 10.09 7.81
CA ASP A 187 -2.62 10.16 7.48
C ASP A 187 -1.86 10.85 8.62
N VAL A 188 -1.08 10.06 9.36
CA VAL A 188 -0.16 10.50 10.42
C VAL A 188 1.07 9.61 10.36
N ASP A 189 2.21 10.08 10.87
CA ASP A 189 3.50 9.36 10.79
C ASP A 189 3.42 7.89 11.20
N LEU A 190 2.60 7.57 12.22
CA LEU A 190 2.41 6.20 12.69
C LEU A 190 1.65 5.35 11.66
N THR A 191 0.54 5.85 11.12
CA THR A 191 -0.28 5.08 10.15
C THR A 191 0.44 4.95 8.82
N GLU A 192 1.21 5.96 8.43
CA GLU A 192 2.09 5.93 7.26
C GLU A 192 3.14 4.82 7.41
N LYS A 193 3.90 4.81 8.52
CA LYS A 193 4.91 3.78 8.78
C LYS A 193 4.31 2.37 8.79
N LEU A 194 3.13 2.20 9.38
CA LEU A 194 2.48 0.89 9.48
C LEU A 194 1.94 0.41 8.12
N ASP A 195 1.38 1.30 7.30
CA ASP A 195 0.94 0.96 5.95
C ASP A 195 2.12 0.48 5.10
N TYR A 196 3.21 1.26 5.00
CA TYR A 196 4.38 0.86 4.22
C TYR A 196 5.05 -0.41 4.77
N SER A 197 5.18 -0.53 6.09
CA SER A 197 5.77 -1.73 6.72
C SER A 197 4.95 -2.97 6.41
N SER A 198 3.62 -2.86 6.48
CA SER A 198 2.70 -3.96 6.20
C SER A 198 2.70 -4.36 4.71
N ALA A 199 2.79 -3.39 3.80
CA ALA A 199 2.91 -3.63 2.37
C ALA A 199 4.24 -4.32 2.01
N VAL A 200 5.35 -3.86 2.59
CA VAL A 200 6.68 -4.50 2.44
C VAL A 200 6.66 -5.93 2.98
N ALA A 201 6.06 -6.16 4.15
CA ALA A 201 5.95 -7.49 4.73
C ALA A 201 5.14 -8.44 3.82
N LEU A 202 4.02 -7.95 3.25
CA LEU A 202 3.23 -8.70 2.28
C LEU A 202 4.02 -9.03 1.03
N LEU A 203 4.70 -8.06 0.41
CA LEU A 203 5.49 -8.25 -0.81
C LEU A 203 6.68 -9.20 -0.58
N GLY A 204 7.44 -8.98 0.49
CA GLY A 204 8.58 -9.84 0.85
C GLY A 204 8.15 -11.28 1.11
N TYR A 205 7.04 -11.48 1.83
CA TYR A 205 6.47 -12.81 2.04
C TYR A 205 5.91 -13.43 0.76
N SER A 206 5.28 -12.63 -0.09
CA SER A 206 4.73 -13.10 -1.36
C SER A 206 5.83 -13.55 -2.33
N LEU A 207 6.97 -12.86 -2.37
CA LEU A 207 8.17 -13.29 -3.09
C LEU A 207 8.70 -14.62 -2.55
N LEU A 208 8.83 -14.76 -1.23
CA LEU A 208 9.22 -16.01 -0.59
C LEU A 208 8.29 -17.17 -0.97
N LEU A 209 6.98 -16.96 -0.80
CA LEU A 209 5.96 -17.95 -1.14
C LEU A 209 6.06 -18.37 -2.61
N THR A 210 6.24 -17.39 -3.51
CA THR A 210 6.34 -17.61 -4.95
C THR A 210 7.54 -18.47 -5.30
N ILE A 211 8.71 -18.24 -4.67
CA ILE A 211 9.90 -19.07 -4.87
C ILE A 211 9.65 -20.49 -4.36
N LEU A 212 9.23 -20.66 -3.11
CA LEU A 212 9.02 -21.98 -2.52
C LEU A 212 7.99 -22.80 -3.32
N ARG A 213 6.91 -22.17 -3.78
CA ARG A 213 5.81 -22.82 -4.48
C ARG A 213 6.12 -23.11 -5.96
N SER A 214 6.82 -22.21 -6.66
CA SER A 214 7.13 -22.38 -8.09
C SER A 214 8.24 -23.40 -8.32
N PHE A 215 9.23 -23.42 -7.43
CA PHE A 215 10.33 -24.41 -7.46
C PHE A 215 9.99 -25.71 -6.71
N ASN A 216 8.80 -25.81 -6.10
CA ASN A 216 8.33 -26.97 -5.33
C ASN A 216 9.36 -27.43 -4.28
N VAL A 217 9.89 -26.48 -3.49
CA VAL A 217 10.90 -26.74 -2.46
C VAL A 217 10.24 -27.42 -1.26
N ARG A 218 10.48 -28.73 -1.10
CA ARG A 218 9.89 -29.55 -0.04
C ARG A 218 10.84 -29.84 1.11
N ASP A 219 12.14 -29.88 0.83
CA ASP A 219 13.14 -30.11 1.85
C ASP A 219 13.18 -28.94 2.85
N GLU A 220 13.14 -29.25 4.14
CA GLU A 220 13.04 -28.23 5.19
C GLU A 220 14.31 -27.40 5.30
N ALA A 221 15.50 -28.00 5.10
CA ALA A 221 16.76 -27.26 5.10
C ALA A 221 16.80 -26.28 3.92
N ALA A 222 16.41 -26.72 2.72
CA ALA A 222 16.31 -25.85 1.56
C ALA A 222 15.30 -24.71 1.74
N ARG A 223 14.16 -24.96 2.40
CA ARG A 223 13.19 -23.90 2.74
C ARG A 223 13.81 -22.85 3.65
N VAL A 224 14.54 -23.25 4.68
CA VAL A 224 15.22 -22.32 5.60
C VAL A 224 16.30 -21.53 4.87
N MET A 225 17.11 -22.17 4.03
CA MET A 225 18.16 -21.49 3.25
C MET A 225 17.60 -20.41 2.32
N VAL A 226 16.39 -20.60 1.77
CA VAL A 226 15.71 -19.62 0.93
C VAL A 226 14.98 -18.57 1.77
N ALA A 227 14.30 -18.98 2.83
CA ALA A 227 13.47 -18.10 3.66
C ALA A 227 14.30 -17.12 4.49
N ALA A 228 15.37 -17.59 5.15
CA ALA A 228 16.18 -16.79 6.05
C ALA A 228 16.71 -15.48 5.41
N PRO A 229 17.36 -15.49 4.23
CA PRO A 229 17.87 -14.26 3.62
C PRO A 229 16.75 -13.30 3.19
N LEU A 230 15.63 -13.81 2.68
CA LEU A 230 14.49 -12.99 2.26
C LEU A 230 13.77 -12.35 3.45
N LEU A 231 13.57 -13.11 4.52
CA LEU A 231 12.99 -12.59 5.76
C LEU A 231 13.93 -11.59 6.43
N ALA A 232 15.24 -11.86 6.45
CA ALA A 232 16.23 -10.92 6.96
C ALA A 232 16.19 -9.60 6.18
N PHE A 233 16.25 -9.66 4.84
CA PHE A 233 16.15 -8.48 3.98
C PHE A 233 14.86 -7.68 4.24
N THR A 234 13.71 -8.35 4.23
CA THR A 234 12.40 -7.72 4.46
C THR A 234 12.34 -7.05 5.83
N THR A 235 12.83 -7.73 6.87
CA THR A 235 12.87 -7.20 8.24
C THR A 235 13.80 -5.99 8.34
N THR A 236 15.01 -6.07 7.78
CA THR A 236 15.96 -4.95 7.78
C THR A 236 15.39 -3.75 7.04
N HIS A 237 14.71 -3.94 5.91
CA HIS A 237 14.07 -2.84 5.18
C HIS A 237 12.91 -2.21 5.99
N ILE A 238 12.08 -3.02 6.65
CA ILE A 238 11.04 -2.51 7.57
C ILE A 238 11.66 -1.69 8.72
N LEU A 239 12.72 -2.21 9.34
CA LEU A 239 13.43 -1.49 10.40
C LEU A 239 14.02 -0.17 9.90
N PHE A 240 14.58 -0.14 8.68
CA PHE A 240 15.08 1.07 8.05
C PHE A 240 13.99 2.14 7.89
N LEU A 241 12.80 1.75 7.40
CA LEU A 241 11.67 2.67 7.23
C LEU A 241 11.14 3.23 8.56
N ASN A 242 11.18 2.43 9.63
CA ASN A 242 10.63 2.84 10.92
C ASN A 242 11.60 3.71 11.74
N PHE A 243 12.89 3.35 11.75
CA PHE A 243 13.89 3.90 12.66
C PHE A 243 14.87 4.90 12.04
N TYR A 244 15.09 4.85 10.72
CA TYR A 244 16.08 5.71 10.08
C TYR A 244 15.44 6.82 9.26
N SER A 245 14.88 6.50 8.10
CA SER A 245 14.22 7.47 7.23
C SER A 245 13.21 6.76 6.34
N LEU A 246 11.97 7.25 6.34
CA LEU A 246 10.96 6.83 5.37
C LEU A 246 11.21 7.59 4.06
N ASP A 247 12.13 7.08 3.25
CA ASP A 247 12.33 7.57 1.88
C ASP A 247 11.35 6.85 0.95
N TYR A 248 10.32 7.58 0.52
CA TYR A 248 9.29 7.08 -0.40
C TYR A 248 9.88 6.55 -1.71
N GLY A 249 10.84 7.27 -2.29
CA GLY A 249 11.45 6.91 -3.57
C GLY A 249 12.27 5.63 -3.46
N TRP A 250 13.03 5.46 -2.38
CA TRP A 250 13.74 4.22 -2.10
C TRP A 250 12.78 3.06 -1.83
N ASN A 251 11.76 3.27 -0.99
CA ASN A 251 10.77 2.25 -0.69
C ASN A 251 10.05 1.76 -1.95
N MET A 252 9.64 2.69 -2.81
CA MET A 252 8.99 2.37 -4.08
C MET A 252 9.88 1.49 -4.97
N LYS A 253 11.17 1.81 -5.09
CA LYS A 253 12.13 0.99 -5.86
C LYS A 253 12.20 -0.44 -5.32
N VAL A 254 12.34 -0.60 -4.00
CA VAL A 254 12.41 -1.91 -3.35
C VAL A 254 11.13 -2.71 -3.60
N CYS A 255 9.96 -2.10 -3.41
CA CYS A 255 8.66 -2.73 -3.67
C CYS A 255 8.49 -3.14 -5.13
N VAL A 256 8.84 -2.27 -6.09
CA VAL A 256 8.77 -2.56 -7.53
C VAL A 256 9.69 -3.73 -7.89
N VAL A 257 10.93 -3.76 -7.38
CA VAL A 257 11.86 -4.87 -7.65
C VAL A 257 11.31 -6.19 -7.13
N MET A 258 10.78 -6.22 -5.90
CA MET A 258 10.15 -7.44 -5.34
C MET A 258 8.93 -7.88 -6.15
N GLY A 259 8.06 -6.94 -6.52
CA GLY A 259 6.86 -7.20 -7.31
C GLY A 259 7.18 -7.73 -8.71
N VAL A 260 8.12 -7.11 -9.42
CA VAL A 260 8.57 -7.59 -10.74
C VAL A 260 9.21 -8.97 -10.63
N ALA A 261 10.06 -9.21 -9.64
CA ALA A 261 10.67 -10.52 -9.42
C ALA A 261 9.60 -11.60 -9.20
N GLN A 262 8.59 -11.32 -8.37
CA GLN A 262 7.46 -12.22 -8.14
C GLN A 262 6.68 -12.51 -9.44
N LEU A 263 6.31 -11.48 -10.19
CA LEU A 263 5.55 -11.64 -11.44
C LEU A 263 6.32 -12.46 -12.47
N LEU A 264 7.62 -12.23 -12.60
CA LEU A 264 8.48 -13.00 -13.51
C LEU A 264 8.53 -14.48 -13.12
N ILE A 265 8.66 -14.80 -11.84
CA ILE A 265 8.71 -16.20 -11.38
C ILE A 265 7.37 -16.90 -11.68
N TRP A 266 6.24 -16.25 -11.39
CA TRP A 266 4.92 -16.79 -11.73
C TRP A 266 4.72 -16.98 -13.23
N ALA A 267 5.11 -16.00 -14.05
CA ALA A 267 5.01 -16.09 -15.50
C ALA A 267 5.87 -17.25 -16.07
N ILE A 268 7.09 -17.40 -15.58
CA ILE A 268 7.98 -18.52 -15.96
C ILE A 268 7.35 -19.86 -15.54
N TRP A 269 6.79 -19.94 -14.33
CA TRP A 269 6.13 -21.14 -13.84
C TRP A 269 4.88 -21.48 -14.67
N ALA A 270 4.03 -20.50 -14.95
CA ALA A 270 2.83 -20.65 -15.77
C ALA A 270 3.15 -21.03 -17.23
N GLY A 271 4.28 -20.55 -17.77
CA GLY A 271 4.78 -20.92 -19.09
C GLY A 271 5.33 -22.35 -19.15
N ARG A 272 6.02 -22.80 -18.10
CA ARG A 272 6.57 -24.17 -18.03
C ARG A 272 5.53 -25.22 -17.65
N THR A 273 4.50 -24.84 -16.89
CA THR A 273 3.46 -25.77 -16.50
C THR A 273 2.45 -25.92 -17.63
N HIS A 274 2.35 -27.14 -18.18
CA HIS A 274 1.30 -27.51 -19.14
C HIS A 274 -0.07 -27.69 -18.46
N HIS A 275 -0.44 -26.78 -17.56
CA HIS A 275 -1.67 -26.87 -16.80
C HIS A 275 -2.88 -26.61 -17.73
N PRO A 276 -3.98 -27.39 -17.62
CA PRO A 276 -5.17 -27.22 -18.48
C PRO A 276 -5.81 -25.82 -18.38
N SER A 277 -5.59 -25.12 -17.27
CA SER A 277 -6.04 -23.73 -17.06
C SER A 277 -4.94 -22.67 -17.27
N ARG A 278 -3.90 -22.94 -18.07
CA ARG A 278 -2.78 -22.00 -18.32
C ARG A 278 -3.23 -20.60 -18.74
N TRP A 279 -4.30 -20.49 -19.54
CA TRP A 279 -4.79 -19.17 -19.98
C TRP A 279 -5.28 -18.32 -18.80
N LYS A 280 -5.91 -18.95 -17.81
CA LYS A 280 -6.39 -18.27 -16.60
C LYS A 280 -5.22 -17.82 -15.74
N LEU A 281 -4.19 -18.66 -15.60
CA LEU A 281 -2.94 -18.30 -14.90
C LEU A 281 -2.25 -17.12 -15.60
N TRP A 282 -2.13 -17.13 -16.93
CA TRP A 282 -1.55 -16.01 -17.67
C TRP A 282 -2.34 -14.70 -17.53
N VAL A 283 -3.67 -14.77 -17.57
CA VAL A 283 -4.51 -13.57 -17.42
C VAL A 283 -4.50 -13.03 -15.99
N VAL A 284 -4.61 -13.90 -15.00
CA VAL A 284 -4.66 -13.52 -13.58
C VAL A 284 -3.28 -13.14 -13.03
N ASP A 285 -2.23 -13.90 -13.35
CA ASP A 285 -0.91 -13.74 -12.74
C ASP A 285 0.00 -12.77 -13.52
N SER A 286 -0.22 -12.56 -14.82
CA SER A 286 0.65 -11.71 -15.65
C SER A 286 -0.06 -10.47 -16.19
N LEU A 287 -1.27 -10.62 -16.72
CA LEU A 287 -1.95 -9.50 -17.40
C LEU A 287 -2.60 -8.50 -16.44
N MET A 288 -3.31 -8.99 -15.42
CA MET A 288 -4.04 -8.14 -14.46
C MET A 288 -3.12 -7.29 -13.57
N PRO A 289 -2.05 -7.82 -12.94
CA PRO A 289 -1.13 -7.00 -12.14
C PRO A 289 -0.39 -5.97 -12.99
N MET A 290 -0.10 -6.29 -14.25
CA MET A 290 0.58 -5.38 -15.18
C MET A 290 -0.35 -4.31 -15.74
N LEU A 291 -1.67 -4.54 -15.82
CA LEU A 291 -2.66 -3.50 -16.13
C LEU A 291 -2.94 -2.57 -14.93
N TYR A 292 -3.08 -3.13 -13.73
CA TYR A 292 -3.45 -2.37 -12.52
C TYR A 292 -2.27 -1.75 -11.76
N GLY A 293 -1.04 -2.19 -11.99
CA GLY A 293 0.18 -1.58 -11.43
C GLY A 293 0.71 -0.38 -12.23
N MET A 294 0.28 -0.20 -13.48
CA MET A 294 0.68 0.92 -14.34
C MET A 294 0.20 2.29 -13.83
N PRO A 295 -1.02 2.46 -13.27
CA PRO A 295 -1.45 3.74 -12.71
C PRO A 295 -0.57 4.26 -11.56
N GLN A 296 0.01 3.38 -10.73
CA GLN A 296 0.97 3.79 -9.69
C GLN A 296 2.31 4.29 -10.28
N LEU A 297 2.79 3.68 -11.36
CA LEU A 297 4.04 4.08 -12.03
C LEU A 297 3.95 5.45 -12.69
N PHE A 298 2.76 5.87 -13.12
CA PHE A 298 2.58 7.11 -13.89
C PHE A 298 2.05 8.31 -13.10
N HIS A 299 1.83 8.19 -11.78
CA HIS A 299 1.34 9.29 -10.96
C HIS A 299 0.16 10.07 -11.60
N LEU A 300 -0.75 9.36 -12.28
CA LEU A 300 -1.78 10.00 -13.10
C LEU A 300 -2.62 10.95 -12.22
N PRO A 301 -2.96 12.15 -12.73
CA PRO A 301 -3.80 13.09 -12.01
C PRO A 301 -5.17 12.47 -11.71
N ALA A 302 -5.65 12.70 -10.50
CA ALA A 302 -7.01 12.34 -10.10
C ALA A 302 -8.02 13.11 -10.97
N TYR A 303 -8.86 12.40 -11.73
CA TYR A 303 -9.94 13.03 -12.49
C TYR A 303 -10.99 13.54 -11.48
N GLY A 304 -11.17 14.87 -11.40
CA GLY A 304 -12.20 15.49 -10.55
C GLY A 304 -11.93 15.44 -9.04
N GLY A 305 -10.68 15.29 -8.61
CA GLY A 305 -10.32 15.26 -7.17
C GLY A 305 -10.62 13.92 -6.47
N VAL A 306 -10.86 12.86 -7.24
CA VAL A 306 -11.01 11.48 -6.77
C VAL A 306 -9.87 10.66 -7.35
N SER A 307 -8.95 10.16 -6.50
CA SER A 307 -8.07 9.08 -6.94
C SER A 307 -8.91 7.82 -7.06
N LEU A 308 -8.82 7.16 -8.21
CA LEU A 308 -9.07 5.72 -8.27
C LEU A 308 -7.92 5.07 -7.49
N GLY A 309 -8.11 4.97 -6.17
CA GLY A 309 -7.33 4.05 -5.35
C GLY A 309 -7.37 2.66 -5.99
N THR A 310 -6.24 1.98 -5.94
CA THR A 310 -6.03 0.57 -6.32
C THR A 310 -7.30 -0.19 -6.71
N MET A 311 -7.53 -0.39 -8.00
CA MET A 311 -8.33 -1.52 -8.45
C MET A 311 -7.53 -2.82 -8.28
N PRO A 312 -8.18 -3.95 -7.96
CA PRO A 312 -7.59 -5.00 -7.12
C PRO A 312 -6.55 -5.83 -7.86
N SER A 313 -5.51 -6.29 -7.14
CA SER A 313 -4.82 -7.53 -7.50
C SER A 313 -5.76 -8.69 -7.19
N PHE A 314 -6.71 -8.90 -8.08
CA PHE A 314 -7.66 -9.99 -8.03
C PHE A 314 -6.94 -11.34 -8.14
N GLU A 315 -7.29 -12.26 -7.24
CA GLU A 315 -7.35 -13.70 -7.52
C GLU A 315 -6.12 -14.63 -7.34
N HIS A 316 -5.19 -14.41 -6.40
CA HIS A 316 -4.31 -15.53 -6.00
C HIS A 316 -5.07 -16.62 -5.19
N LEU A 317 -5.98 -16.24 -4.29
CA LEU A 317 -6.73 -17.19 -3.43
C LEU A 317 -7.92 -17.87 -4.15
N SER A 318 -8.60 -17.21 -5.09
CA SER A 318 -9.66 -17.83 -5.90
C SER A 318 -9.11 -18.73 -7.02
N SER A 319 -7.91 -18.44 -7.53
CA SER A 319 -7.16 -19.34 -8.42
C SER A 319 -6.77 -20.63 -7.70
N LEU A 320 -6.45 -20.57 -6.39
CA LEU A 320 -6.19 -21.76 -5.56
C LEU A 320 -7.39 -22.70 -5.42
N ARG A 321 -8.63 -22.18 -5.38
CA ARG A 321 -9.84 -23.02 -5.37
C ARG A 321 -9.92 -23.94 -6.59
N ARG A 322 -9.35 -23.50 -7.72
CA ARG A 322 -9.34 -24.25 -8.99
C ARG A 322 -8.04 -25.01 -9.27
N LEU A 323 -6.92 -24.62 -8.65
CA LEU A 323 -5.68 -25.40 -8.64
C LEU A 323 -5.78 -26.61 -7.71
N SER A 324 -6.56 -26.51 -6.63
CA SER A 324 -6.83 -27.64 -5.72
C SER A 324 -7.84 -28.64 -6.28
N SER A 325 -8.71 -28.26 -7.22
CA SER A 325 -9.62 -29.21 -7.90
C SER A 325 -8.92 -30.08 -8.96
N SER A 326 -7.61 -29.95 -9.09
CA SER A 326 -6.74 -30.71 -10.00
C SER A 326 -5.55 -31.37 -9.28
N LEU A 327 -5.58 -31.43 -7.94
CA LEU A 327 -4.74 -32.28 -7.09
C LEU A 327 -5.48 -33.56 -6.71
#